data_AF-A0A8D2DSY9-F1
#
_entry.id   AF-A0A8D2DSY9-F1
#
_cell.length_a   1.000
_cell.length_b   1.000
_cell.length_c   1.000
_cell.angle_alpha   90.00
_cell.angle_beta   90.00
_cell.angle_gamma   90.00
#
_symmetry.space_group_name_H-M   'P 1'
#
loop_
_entity.id
_entity.type
_entity.pdbx_description
1 polymer ?
#
loop_
_entity_poly.entity_id
_entity_poly.type
_entity_poly.pdbx_seq_one_letter_code
_entity_poly.pdbx_strand_id
1 'polypeptide(L)'
;MSRRGSILHPWTHWLLLGLTLPCSLVLFTHLLECAPQTDRNASLPAVVGENCGKEYYQALLQEQEEHYQTRATSLKRQIAQLKQELQEVSEKMKSLQERKNIGANGVGYQGKKEQASSDLLEFLHSHIDKAEVSTGARLPSEYGLEMGLTRHPEEKPVRKDKQDELVEAIEAGLGVINNSGEDDEQEDEEGPLGEKLIFNENDFIEYELFFKKADLMEYRHVILFRLFGPLMKVKNEIVDITRSIINIIVPLAERTEAFAQFMQNFRDVCIHQDKRIHLIVVYFGKEVLSKVKSILESVTSELVYFSYSF
;
A
#
# COMPACT_ATOMS: atom_id res chain seq x y z
N MET A 1 -49.85 -43.84 33.70
CA MET A 1 -48.91 -43.87 34.84
C MET A 1 -48.30 -42.48 34.94
N SER A 2 -48.45 -41.82 36.09
CA SER A 2 -48.00 -40.43 36.32
C SER A 2 -46.93 -40.39 37.42
N ARG A 3 -46.22 -39.24 37.49
CA ARG A 3 -45.12 -38.80 38.39
C ARG A 3 -43.74 -38.97 37.74
N ARG A 4 -42.87 -37.95 37.71
CA ARG A 4 -42.52 -37.00 38.78
C ARG A 4 -42.13 -35.63 38.20
N GLY A 5 -42.77 -34.56 38.69
CA GLY A 5 -42.29 -33.19 38.53
C GLY A 5 -41.29 -32.87 39.64
N SER A 6 -40.13 -32.32 39.27
CA SER A 6 -39.10 -31.82 40.18
C SER A 6 -39.51 -30.47 40.74
N ILE A 7 -39.94 -30.46 42.00
CA ILE A 7 -40.16 -29.26 42.81
C ILE A 7 -38.78 -28.80 43.28
N LEU A 8 -38.14 -27.89 42.54
CA LEU A 8 -37.00 -27.14 43.03
C LEU A 8 -37.52 -26.06 43.99
N HIS A 9 -37.08 -26.16 45.23
CA HIS A 9 -37.54 -25.38 46.36
C HIS A 9 -37.16 -23.91 46.14
N PRO A 10 -38.08 -22.92 46.27
CA PRO A 10 -37.79 -21.51 45.98
C PRO A 10 -36.57 -20.99 46.75
N TRP A 11 -36.31 -21.54 47.94
CA TRP A 11 -35.14 -21.21 48.76
C TRP A 11 -33.79 -21.49 48.07
N THR A 12 -33.67 -22.51 47.22
CA THR A 12 -32.41 -22.80 46.52
C THR A 12 -32.14 -21.79 45.41
N HIS A 13 -33.19 -21.25 44.77
CA HIS A 13 -33.06 -20.16 43.81
C HIS A 13 -32.67 -18.85 44.51
N TRP A 14 -33.23 -18.55 45.68
CA TRP A 14 -32.83 -17.40 46.49
C TRP A 14 -31.40 -17.51 47.02
N LEU A 15 -30.94 -18.71 47.38
CA LEU A 15 -29.55 -18.96 47.77
C LEU A 15 -28.57 -18.82 46.60
N LEU A 16 -28.93 -19.33 45.41
CA LEU A 16 -28.13 -19.17 44.19
C LEU A 16 -28.02 -17.70 43.78
N LEU A 17 -29.14 -16.96 43.75
CA LEU A 17 -29.16 -15.51 43.49
C LEU A 17 -28.34 -14.74 44.53
N GLY A 18 -28.44 -15.11 45.80
CA GLY A 18 -27.69 -14.51 46.89
C GLY A 18 -26.19 -14.74 46.83
N LEU A 19 -25.72 -15.75 46.07
CA LEU A 19 -24.30 -16.09 45.92
C LEU A 19 -23.74 -15.57 44.58
N THR A 20 -24.53 -15.55 43.52
CA THR A 20 -24.13 -15.02 42.21
C THR A 20 -23.97 -13.50 42.21
N LEU A 21 -24.82 -12.79 42.96
CA LEU A 21 -24.85 -11.32 43.01
C LEU A 21 -23.64 -10.70 43.74
N PRO A 22 -23.17 -11.22 44.90
CA PRO A 22 -21.91 -10.75 45.47
C PRO A 22 -20.70 -11.19 44.64
N CYS A 23 -20.75 -12.35 43.99
CA CYS A 23 -19.64 -12.82 43.14
C CYS A 23 -19.47 -11.94 41.89
N SER A 24 -20.56 -11.46 41.28
CA SER A 24 -20.50 -10.52 40.17
C SER A 24 -20.01 -9.13 40.61
N LEU A 25 -20.39 -8.68 41.80
CA LEU A 25 -19.89 -7.42 42.37
C LEU A 25 -18.39 -7.47 42.64
N VAL A 26 -17.86 -8.58 43.15
CA VAL A 26 -16.41 -8.78 43.35
C VAL A 26 -15.65 -8.75 42.02
N LEU A 27 -16.18 -9.42 40.99
CA LEU A 27 -15.61 -9.35 39.63
C LEU A 27 -15.64 -7.92 39.07
N PHE A 28 -16.72 -7.18 39.31
CA PHE A 28 -16.86 -5.79 38.88
C PHE A 28 -15.86 -4.87 39.60
N THR A 29 -15.64 -5.07 40.90
CA THR A 29 -14.61 -4.33 41.65
C THR A 29 -13.20 -4.68 41.19
N HIS A 30 -12.93 -5.94 40.81
CA HIS A 30 -11.64 -6.31 40.23
C HIS A 30 -11.42 -5.69 38.84
N LEU A 31 -12.46 -5.57 38.02
CA LEU A 31 -12.38 -4.85 36.74
C LEU A 31 -12.16 -3.35 36.92
N LEU A 32 -12.73 -2.75 37.98
CA LEU A 32 -12.50 -1.36 38.36
C LEU A 32 -11.09 -1.13 38.92
N GLU A 33 -10.53 -2.08 39.66
CA GLU A 33 -9.15 -2.04 40.16
C GLU A 33 -8.12 -2.32 39.05
N CYS A 34 -8.51 -3.02 37.98
CA CYS A 34 -7.71 -3.24 36.78
C CYS A 34 -7.90 -2.16 35.70
N ALA A 35 -8.77 -1.17 35.93
CA ALA A 35 -8.82 0.03 35.11
C ALA A 35 -7.70 0.98 35.56
N PRO A 36 -6.82 1.46 34.67
CA PRO A 36 -5.74 2.35 35.07
C PRO A 36 -6.33 3.61 35.71
N GLN A 37 -5.84 3.90 36.91
CA GLN A 37 -6.19 5.04 37.74
C GLN A 37 -6.04 6.33 36.91
N THR A 38 -7.18 6.91 36.50
CA THR A 38 -7.19 8.27 35.97
C THR A 38 -6.99 9.19 37.17
N ASP A 39 -5.80 9.78 37.26
CA ASP A 39 -5.42 10.77 38.27
C ASP A 39 -6.41 11.95 38.27
N ARG A 40 -7.47 11.80 39.06
CA ARG A 40 -8.31 12.91 39.51
C ARG A 40 -7.80 13.30 40.87
N ASN A 41 -6.75 14.12 40.89
CA ASN A 41 -6.47 15.20 41.84
C ASN A 41 -5.06 15.79 41.57
N ALA A 42 -4.89 16.39 40.40
CA ALA A 42 -3.97 17.51 40.24
C ALA A 42 -4.81 18.74 39.94
N SER A 43 -4.81 19.66 40.91
CA SER A 43 -5.29 21.02 40.78
C SER A 43 -4.97 21.61 39.41
N LEU A 44 -5.99 22.17 38.76
CA LEU A 44 -5.85 23.17 37.70
C LEU A 44 -4.78 24.21 38.10
N PRO A 45 -3.83 24.47 37.20
CA PRO A 45 -3.84 25.74 36.51
C PRO A 45 -4.14 25.49 35.04
N ALA A 46 -5.42 25.57 34.68
CA ALA A 46 -5.77 25.80 33.28
C ALA A 46 -5.41 27.24 32.90
N VAL A 47 -5.06 27.41 31.62
CA VAL A 47 -4.84 28.66 30.86
C VAL A 47 -3.40 29.17 30.74
N VAL A 48 -2.38 28.31 30.62
CA VAL A 48 -1.06 28.74 30.06
C VAL A 48 -0.43 27.75 29.06
N GLY A 49 -0.85 26.48 29.02
CA GLY A 49 -0.16 25.44 28.23
C GLY A 49 -0.51 25.36 26.73
N GLU A 50 -1.71 25.76 26.31
CA GLU A 50 -2.16 25.56 24.92
C GLU A 50 -1.62 26.59 23.92
N ASN A 51 -1.19 27.76 24.40
CA ASN A 51 -0.68 28.84 23.53
C ASN A 51 0.81 28.65 23.21
N CYS A 52 1.60 28.13 24.15
CA CYS A 52 3.05 27.99 24.00
C CYS A 52 3.44 27.00 22.87
N GLY A 53 2.72 25.88 22.76
CA GLY A 53 2.94 24.92 21.67
C GLY A 53 2.50 25.46 20.30
N LYS A 54 1.35 26.14 20.23
CA LYS A 54 0.82 26.71 18.98
C LYS A 54 1.72 27.83 18.45
N GLU A 55 2.20 28.71 19.32
CA GLU A 55 3.14 29.78 18.96
C GLU A 55 4.48 29.21 18.47
N TYR A 56 4.95 28.10 19.05
CA TYR A 56 6.17 27.42 18.61
C TYR A 56 6.04 26.82 17.20
N TYR A 57 4.94 26.11 16.91
CA TYR A 57 4.68 25.60 15.56
C TYR A 57 4.47 26.72 14.53
N GLN A 58 3.82 27.81 14.94
CA GLN A 58 3.65 28.99 14.09
C GLN A 58 5.00 29.66 13.77
N ALA A 59 5.91 29.73 14.75
CA ALA A 59 7.27 30.24 14.53
C ALA A 59 8.08 29.37 13.56
N LEU A 60 7.98 28.04 13.67
CA LEU A 60 8.65 27.11 12.74
C LEU A 60 8.14 27.24 11.30
N LEU A 61 6.83 27.39 11.11
CA LEU A 61 6.24 27.63 9.80
C LEU A 61 6.71 28.96 9.21
N GLN A 62 6.78 30.01 10.03
CA GLN A 62 7.26 31.32 9.60
C GLN A 62 8.75 31.29 9.23
N GLU A 63 9.59 30.61 10.01
CA GLU A 63 11.02 30.44 9.71
C GLU A 63 11.20 29.70 8.37
N GLN A 64 10.41 28.65 8.12
CA GLN A 64 10.46 27.92 6.85
C GLN A 64 10.03 28.80 5.67
N GLU A 65 8.98 29.61 5.84
CA GLU A 65 8.54 30.56 4.82
C GLU A 65 9.62 31.60 4.50
N GLU A 66 10.25 32.18 5.53
CA GLU A 66 11.35 33.14 5.37
C GLU A 66 12.56 32.52 4.65
N HIS A 67 12.88 31.26 4.94
CA HIS A 67 13.92 30.51 4.22
C HIS A 67 13.59 30.35 2.72
N TYR A 68 12.34 29.95 2.39
CA TYR A 68 11.91 29.83 1.01
C TYR A 68 11.92 31.18 0.28
N GLN A 69 11.44 32.24 0.93
CA GLN A 69 11.44 33.59 0.38
C GLN A 69 12.87 34.09 0.13
N THR A 70 13.80 33.83 1.05
CA THR A 70 15.22 34.20 0.91
C THR A 70 15.89 33.44 -0.24
N ARG A 71 15.62 32.14 -0.38
CA ARG A 71 16.13 31.34 -1.50
C ARG A 71 15.55 31.82 -2.84
N ALA A 72 14.25 32.11 -2.88
CA ALA A 72 13.58 32.60 -4.08
C ALA A 72 14.12 33.98 -4.52
N THR A 73 14.36 34.90 -3.58
CA THR A 73 14.93 36.22 -3.89
C THR A 73 16.38 36.13 -4.35
N SER A 74 17.20 35.27 -3.73
CA SER A 74 18.57 35.00 -4.18
C SER A 74 18.60 34.43 -5.60
N LEU A 75 17.77 33.43 -5.89
CA LEU A 75 17.65 32.84 -7.23
C LEU A 75 17.16 33.87 -8.26
N LYS A 76 16.16 34.70 -7.92
CA LYS A 76 15.73 35.80 -8.79
C LYS A 76 16.87 36.76 -9.12
N ARG A 77 17.73 37.08 -8.14
CA ARG A 77 18.91 37.93 -8.36
C ARG A 77 19.93 37.27 -9.27
N GLN A 78 20.21 35.98 -9.08
CA GLN A 78 21.12 35.22 -9.94
C GLN A 78 20.62 35.15 -11.38
N ILE A 79 19.32 34.90 -11.57
CA ILE A 79 18.69 34.90 -12.90
C ILE A 79 18.80 36.28 -13.55
N ALA A 80 18.61 37.37 -12.80
CA ALA A 80 18.77 38.71 -13.32
C ALA A 80 20.23 39.01 -13.74
N GLN A 81 21.21 38.58 -12.93
CA GLN A 81 22.63 38.72 -13.25
C GLN A 81 23.02 37.94 -14.51
N LEU A 82 22.66 36.66 -14.60
CA LEU A 82 22.93 35.83 -15.77
C LEU A 82 22.26 36.37 -17.04
N LYS A 83 21.04 36.90 -16.92
CA LYS A 83 20.37 37.56 -18.05
C LYS A 83 21.12 38.80 -18.53
N GLN A 84 21.67 39.59 -17.61
CA GLN A 84 22.48 40.76 -17.94
C GLN A 84 23.79 40.34 -18.62
N GLU A 85 24.50 39.34 -18.09
CA GLU A 85 25.73 38.83 -18.69
C GLU A 85 25.50 38.26 -20.10
N LEU A 86 24.42 37.49 -20.30
CA LEU A 86 24.04 36.98 -21.62
C LEU A 86 23.73 38.11 -22.60
N GLN A 87 23.08 39.17 -22.14
CA GLN A 87 22.79 40.33 -22.98
C GLN A 87 24.08 41.08 -23.36
N GLU A 88 25.01 41.29 -22.42
CA GLU A 88 26.29 41.94 -22.68
C GLU A 88 27.15 41.13 -23.67
N VAL A 89 27.18 39.80 -23.52
CA VAL A 89 27.89 38.91 -24.46
C VAL A 89 27.25 38.96 -25.85
N SER A 90 25.91 38.98 -25.92
CA SER A 90 25.17 39.12 -27.18
C SER A 90 25.48 40.43 -27.90
N GLU A 91 25.54 41.55 -27.16
CA GLU A 91 25.91 42.86 -27.70
C GLU A 91 27.38 42.92 -28.17
N LYS A 92 28.31 42.31 -27.41
CA LYS A 92 29.71 42.12 -27.84
C LYS A 92 29.82 41.28 -29.11
N MET A 93 29.03 40.22 -29.25
CA MET A 93 29.03 39.39 -30.45
C MET A 93 28.47 40.13 -31.67
N LYS A 94 27.38 40.89 -31.49
CA LYS A 94 26.82 41.74 -32.56
C LYS A 94 27.81 42.80 -33.04
N SER A 95 28.49 43.49 -32.12
CA SER A 95 29.50 44.50 -32.49
C SER A 95 30.72 43.89 -33.20
N LEU A 96 31.16 42.69 -32.81
CA LEU A 96 32.20 41.94 -33.54
C LEU A 96 31.73 41.51 -34.94
N GLN A 97 30.47 41.08 -35.07
CA GLN A 97 29.88 40.71 -36.36
C GLN A 97 29.73 41.92 -37.29
N GLU A 98 29.32 43.07 -36.76
CA GLU A 98 29.23 44.33 -37.51
C GLU A 98 30.62 44.81 -37.97
N ARG A 99 31.63 44.70 -37.11
CA ARG A 99 33.04 44.96 -37.46
C ARG A 99 33.57 44.00 -38.53
N LYS A 100 33.15 42.74 -38.51
CA LYS A 100 33.51 41.72 -39.52
C LYS A 100 32.83 41.97 -40.87
N ASN A 101 31.59 42.48 -40.88
CA ASN A 101 30.88 42.82 -42.12
C ASN A 101 31.49 44.03 -42.84
N ILE A 102 32.16 44.93 -42.12
CA ILE A 102 32.91 46.06 -42.72
C ILE A 102 34.22 45.60 -43.38
N GLY A 103 34.76 44.44 -42.99
CA GLY A 103 36.02 43.87 -43.51
C GLY A 103 35.87 42.92 -44.71
N ALA A 104 34.68 42.75 -45.28
CA ALA A 104 34.41 41.76 -46.33
C ALA A 104 34.83 42.19 -47.76
N ASN A 105 35.97 42.87 -47.89
CA ASN A 105 36.64 43.08 -49.19
C ASN A 105 38.14 42.82 -49.02
N GLY A 106 38.58 41.59 -49.33
CA GLY A 106 40.00 41.34 -49.53
C GLY A 106 40.49 39.93 -49.18
N VAL A 107 40.58 39.08 -50.22
CA VAL A 107 41.70 38.17 -50.55
C VAL A 107 42.10 37.07 -49.55
N GLY A 108 42.22 35.83 -50.06
CA GLY A 108 43.24 34.87 -49.59
C GLY A 108 42.74 33.52 -49.07
N TYR A 109 41.97 32.77 -49.87
CA TYR A 109 41.66 31.36 -49.61
C TYR A 109 42.87 30.46 -49.90
N GLN A 110 43.81 30.33 -48.95
CA GLN A 110 44.72 29.18 -48.99
C GLN A 110 45.33 28.72 -47.66
N GLY A 111 45.24 29.50 -46.56
CA GLY A 111 45.67 29.06 -45.22
C GLY A 111 44.58 28.41 -44.35
N LYS A 112 43.31 28.50 -44.76
CA LYS A 112 42.17 28.12 -43.91
C LYS A 112 41.90 26.63 -43.79
N LYS A 113 42.42 25.78 -44.70
CA LYS A 113 42.05 24.36 -44.72
C LYS A 113 42.81 23.55 -43.67
N GLU A 114 44.10 23.82 -43.50
CA GLU A 114 44.93 23.21 -42.44
C GLU A 114 44.59 23.79 -41.06
N GLN A 115 44.35 25.10 -40.98
CA GLN A 115 43.91 25.72 -39.73
C GLN A 115 42.53 25.23 -39.31
N ALA A 116 41.56 25.09 -40.24
CA ALA A 116 40.24 24.56 -39.90
C ALA A 116 40.29 23.08 -39.51
N SER A 117 41.20 22.27 -40.09
CA SER A 117 41.40 20.90 -39.63
C SER A 117 42.06 20.85 -38.26
N SER A 118 43.00 21.76 -37.97
CA SER A 118 43.66 21.87 -36.66
C SER A 118 42.67 22.34 -35.58
N ASP A 119 41.88 23.37 -35.87
CA ASP A 119 40.86 23.90 -34.95
C ASP A 119 39.78 22.84 -34.66
N LEU A 120 39.41 22.02 -35.65
CA LEU A 120 38.45 20.94 -35.46
C LEU A 120 39.07 19.81 -34.62
N LEU A 121 40.35 19.51 -34.82
CA LEU A 121 41.08 18.52 -34.02
C LEU A 121 41.21 19.00 -32.56
N GLU A 122 41.56 20.26 -32.35
CA GLU A 122 41.61 20.89 -31.03
C GLU A 122 40.23 20.94 -30.35
N PHE A 123 39.17 21.21 -31.12
CA PHE A 123 37.80 21.16 -30.63
C PHE A 123 37.40 19.75 -30.19
N LEU A 124 37.74 18.72 -30.97
CA LEU A 124 37.45 17.33 -30.62
C LEU A 124 38.25 16.89 -29.38
N HIS A 125 39.53 17.24 -29.30
CA HIS A 125 40.34 16.97 -28.11
C HIS A 125 39.80 17.70 -26.89
N SER A 126 39.40 18.97 -27.00
CA SER A 126 38.74 19.72 -25.93
C SER A 126 37.43 19.07 -25.47
N HIS A 127 36.64 18.52 -26.39
CA HIS A 127 35.39 17.84 -26.04
C HIS A 127 35.61 16.48 -25.41
N ILE A 128 36.65 15.75 -25.82
CA ILE A 128 37.06 14.50 -25.19
C ILE A 128 37.60 14.76 -23.79
N ASP A 129 38.47 15.76 -23.60
CA ASP A 129 39.00 16.14 -22.28
C ASP A 129 37.90 16.63 -21.33
N LYS A 130 36.86 17.29 -21.85
CA LYS A 130 35.66 17.68 -21.09
C LYS A 130 34.73 16.50 -20.77
N ALA A 131 34.76 15.44 -21.58
CA ALA A 131 33.96 14.24 -21.38
C ALA A 131 34.70 13.15 -20.59
N GLU A 132 36.02 13.21 -20.55
CA GLU A 132 36.87 12.29 -19.80
C GLU A 132 36.80 12.63 -18.31
N VAL A 133 35.98 11.87 -17.60
CA VAL A 133 35.91 11.90 -16.13
C VAL A 133 37.14 11.17 -15.58
N SER A 134 38.28 11.87 -15.51
CA SER A 134 39.55 11.33 -14.98
C SER A 134 39.50 11.00 -13.49
N THR A 135 38.52 11.57 -12.78
CA THR A 135 38.21 11.25 -11.39
C THR A 135 36.70 11.19 -11.25
N GLY A 136 36.17 10.00 -10.96
CA GLY A 136 34.79 9.86 -10.58
C GLY A 136 34.55 10.68 -9.32
N ALA A 137 33.85 11.81 -9.45
CA ALA A 137 33.32 12.50 -8.29
C ALA A 137 32.34 11.53 -7.64
N ARG A 138 32.66 11.06 -6.43
CA ARG A 138 31.68 10.40 -5.59
C ARG A 138 30.66 11.49 -5.24
N LEU A 139 29.61 11.60 -6.05
CA LEU A 139 28.44 12.38 -5.71
C LEU A 139 28.03 11.93 -4.29
N PRO A 140 27.87 12.85 -3.34
CA PRO A 140 27.16 12.50 -2.13
C PRO A 140 25.84 11.91 -2.61
N SER A 141 25.50 10.70 -2.17
CA SER A 141 24.13 10.22 -2.34
C SER A 141 23.23 11.35 -1.87
N GLU A 142 22.37 11.89 -2.72
CA GLU A 142 21.53 13.07 -2.40
C GLU A 142 20.49 12.77 -1.29
N TYR A 143 20.61 11.63 -0.62
CA TYR A 143 19.99 11.31 0.66
C TYR A 143 20.95 11.46 1.85
N GLY A 144 22.02 12.22 1.71
CA GLY A 144 22.84 12.67 2.83
C GLY A 144 22.13 13.79 3.56
N LEU A 145 21.10 13.45 4.35
CA LEU A 145 20.50 14.34 5.33
C LEU A 145 21.62 15.04 6.11
N GLU A 146 21.71 16.36 5.96
CA GLU A 146 22.64 17.24 6.65
C GLU A 146 22.22 17.41 8.13
N MET A 147 22.01 16.29 8.82
CA MET A 147 21.81 16.20 10.26
C MET A 147 22.66 15.05 10.79
N GLY A 148 23.91 15.36 11.16
CA GLY A 148 24.66 14.61 12.16
C GLY A 148 25.05 13.16 11.83
N LEU A 149 26.07 12.98 10.98
CA LEU A 149 26.83 11.72 10.86
C LEU A 149 27.71 11.43 12.11
N THR A 150 27.11 11.34 13.30
CA THR A 150 27.82 10.82 14.50
C THR A 150 27.02 9.85 15.36
N ARG A 151 25.85 9.37 14.96
CA ARG A 151 25.15 8.36 15.77
C ARG A 151 24.58 7.21 14.94
N HIS A 152 25.40 6.17 14.89
CA HIS A 152 25.13 4.77 14.55
C HIS A 152 24.46 4.50 13.19
N PRO A 153 24.83 3.39 12.51
CA PRO A 153 24.10 2.97 11.32
C PRO A 153 22.61 2.93 11.65
N GLU A 154 21.77 3.49 10.78
CA GLU A 154 20.32 3.27 10.84
C GLU A 154 20.08 1.80 11.18
N GLU A 155 19.53 1.59 12.36
CA GLU A 155 19.01 0.29 12.74
C GLU A 155 17.93 0.04 11.71
N LYS A 156 18.24 -0.83 10.71
CA LYS A 156 17.26 -1.29 9.73
C LYS A 156 15.98 -1.53 10.51
N PRO A 157 14.87 -0.84 10.21
CA PRO A 157 13.65 -1.02 10.97
C PRO A 157 13.45 -2.51 11.10
N VAL A 158 13.37 -2.97 12.36
CA VAL A 158 13.09 -4.37 12.69
C VAL A 158 12.00 -4.76 11.72
N ARG A 159 12.31 -5.73 10.83
CA ARG A 159 11.38 -6.16 9.78
C ARG A 159 10.06 -6.35 10.50
N LYS A 160 9.08 -5.47 10.24
CA LYS A 160 7.74 -5.64 10.81
C LYS A 160 7.38 -7.09 10.48
N ASP A 161 6.95 -7.83 11.49
CA ASP A 161 6.54 -9.20 11.23
C ASP A 161 5.45 -9.13 10.17
N LYS A 162 5.50 -10.03 9.17
CA LYS A 162 4.52 -10.03 8.09
C LYS A 162 3.07 -10.08 8.61
N GLN A 163 2.92 -10.60 9.83
CA GLN A 163 1.66 -10.61 10.56
C GLN A 163 1.23 -9.21 11.00
N ASP A 164 2.12 -8.39 11.56
CA ASP A 164 1.82 -7.00 11.92
C ASP A 164 1.52 -6.15 10.68
N GLU A 165 2.23 -6.41 9.59
CA GLU A 165 1.99 -5.76 8.30
C GLU A 165 0.60 -6.10 7.73
N LEU A 166 0.20 -7.36 7.83
CA LEU A 166 -1.13 -7.81 7.43
C LEU A 166 -2.22 -7.24 8.33
N VAL A 167 -1.98 -7.14 9.64
CA VAL A 167 -2.94 -6.53 10.58
C VAL A 167 -3.14 -5.05 10.24
N GLU A 168 -2.07 -4.30 9.99
CA GLU A 168 -2.12 -2.91 9.52
C GLU A 168 -2.95 -2.79 8.23
N ALA A 169 -2.77 -3.73 7.28
CA ALA A 169 -3.55 -3.77 6.05
C ALA A 169 -5.03 -4.07 6.27
N ILE A 170 -5.36 -5.01 7.16
CA ILE A 170 -6.75 -5.34 7.48
C ILE A 170 -7.45 -4.16 8.16
N GLU A 171 -6.78 -3.49 9.11
CA GLU A 171 -7.33 -2.32 9.81
C GLU A 171 -7.56 -1.15 8.85
N ALA A 172 -6.60 -0.85 7.97
CA ALA A 172 -6.76 0.16 6.93
C ALA A 172 -7.90 -0.19 5.98
N GLY A 173 -8.01 -1.47 5.57
CA GLY A 173 -9.10 -1.97 4.74
C GLY A 173 -10.46 -1.77 5.41
N LEU A 174 -10.59 -2.12 6.69
CA LEU A 174 -11.81 -1.89 7.46
C LEU A 174 -12.16 -0.39 7.57
N GLY A 175 -11.17 0.49 7.71
CA GLY A 175 -11.36 1.93 7.67
C GLY A 175 -12.03 2.39 6.36
N VAL A 176 -11.54 1.90 5.22
CA VAL A 176 -12.11 2.19 3.89
C VAL A 176 -13.56 1.70 3.77
N ILE A 177 -13.89 0.55 4.33
CA ILE A 177 -15.26 0.01 4.30
C ILE A 177 -16.21 0.85 5.14
N ASN A 178 -15.77 1.24 6.34
CA ASN A 178 -16.62 1.95 7.29
C ASN A 178 -16.86 3.40 6.87
N ASN A 179 -15.93 4.02 6.15
CA ASN A 179 -16.02 5.42 5.69
C ASN A 179 -16.52 5.55 4.24
N SER A 180 -16.93 4.46 3.57
CA SER A 180 -17.27 4.45 2.14
C SER A 180 -18.52 5.28 1.75
N GLY A 181 -19.12 6.03 2.68
CA GLY A 181 -20.25 6.93 2.41
C GLY A 181 -19.88 8.41 2.48
N GLU A 182 -18.66 8.75 2.88
CA GLU A 182 -18.19 10.13 3.05
C GLU A 182 -17.27 10.58 1.89
N ASP A 183 -16.60 9.64 1.20
CA ASP A 183 -15.62 9.92 0.14
C ASP A 183 -16.23 10.05 -1.28
N ASP A 184 -17.46 9.54 -1.50
CA ASP A 184 -18.08 9.49 -2.84
C ASP A 184 -18.49 10.88 -3.39
N GLU A 185 -18.41 11.95 -2.57
CA GLU A 185 -18.69 13.32 -3.00
C GLU A 185 -17.43 14.13 -3.36
N GLN A 186 -16.20 13.60 -3.19
CA GLN A 186 -14.97 14.39 -3.33
C GLN A 186 -13.85 13.80 -4.20
N GLU A 187 -13.95 12.57 -4.72
CA GLU A 187 -12.84 11.93 -5.47
C GLU A 187 -13.05 11.77 -6.99
N ASP A 188 -13.93 12.57 -7.61
CA ASP A 188 -14.02 12.68 -9.09
C ASP A 188 -13.09 13.78 -9.66
N GLU A 189 -12.16 14.33 -8.87
CA GLU A 189 -11.04 15.08 -9.43
C GLU A 189 -10.03 14.08 -9.97
N GLU A 190 -10.15 13.82 -11.27
CA GLU A 190 -9.18 13.17 -12.16
C GLU A 190 -7.83 13.92 -12.10
N GLY A 191 -7.15 13.80 -10.96
CA GLY A 191 -5.77 14.18 -10.81
C GLY A 191 -4.91 13.30 -11.71
N PRO A 192 -3.78 13.81 -12.24
CA PRO A 192 -3.00 13.14 -13.27
C PRO A 192 -2.25 11.94 -12.69
N LEU A 193 -2.96 10.86 -12.37
CA LEU A 193 -2.43 9.51 -12.14
C LEU A 193 -2.19 8.79 -13.48
N GLY A 194 -1.94 9.58 -14.53
CA GLY A 194 -1.73 9.15 -15.91
C GLY A 194 -0.26 9.05 -16.32
N GLU A 195 0.69 9.19 -15.39
CA GLU A 195 2.08 8.83 -15.67
C GLU A 195 2.37 7.50 -15.01
N LYS A 196 2.27 6.45 -15.82
CA LYS A 196 2.66 5.07 -15.53
C LYS A 196 4.02 5.08 -14.86
N LEU A 197 4.03 5.10 -13.53
CA LEU A 197 5.23 4.93 -12.75
C LEU A 197 5.70 3.50 -13.04
N ILE A 198 6.71 3.36 -13.88
CA ILE A 198 7.34 2.08 -14.19
C ILE A 198 8.16 1.73 -12.95
N PHE A 199 7.50 1.12 -11.97
CA PHE A 199 8.18 0.53 -10.82
C PHE A 199 8.44 -0.94 -11.10
N ASN A 200 9.60 -1.39 -10.66
CA ASN A 200 9.97 -2.80 -10.70
C ASN A 200 9.03 -3.58 -9.77
N GLU A 201 8.54 -4.73 -10.20
CA GLU A 201 7.54 -5.59 -9.53
C GLU A 201 7.95 -6.03 -8.10
N ASN A 202 9.18 -5.75 -7.69
CA ASN A 202 9.78 -6.18 -6.43
C ASN A 202 9.80 -5.11 -5.33
N ASP A 203 9.44 -3.86 -5.62
CA ASP A 203 9.61 -2.74 -4.68
C ASP A 203 8.30 -2.28 -4.03
N PHE A 204 7.16 -2.92 -4.32
CA PHE A 204 5.86 -2.57 -3.75
C PHE A 204 5.11 -3.81 -3.24
N ILE A 205 4.24 -3.58 -2.26
CA ILE A 205 3.37 -4.63 -1.72
C ILE A 205 1.92 -4.22 -1.98
N GLU A 206 1.21 -5.07 -2.70
CA GLU A 206 -0.21 -4.96 -2.96
C GLU A 206 -0.98 -5.92 -2.05
N TYR A 207 -2.04 -5.41 -1.42
CA TYR A 207 -2.92 -6.17 -0.56
C TYR A 207 -4.31 -6.24 -1.17
N GLU A 208 -4.72 -7.45 -1.55
CA GLU A 208 -6.06 -7.74 -2.04
C GLU A 208 -6.90 -8.32 -0.90
N LEU A 209 -7.90 -7.55 -0.44
CA LEU A 209 -8.71 -7.90 0.73
C LEU A 209 -10.17 -8.10 0.34
N PHE A 210 -10.74 -9.24 0.74
CA PHE A 210 -12.15 -9.57 0.53
C PHE A 210 -12.89 -9.64 1.86
N PHE A 211 -13.80 -8.70 2.08
CA PHE A 211 -14.59 -8.62 3.29
C PHE A 211 -16.01 -9.13 3.04
N LYS A 212 -16.44 -10.08 3.87
CA LYS A 212 -17.81 -10.62 3.83
C LYS A 212 -18.58 -10.15 5.06
N LYS A 213 -19.76 -9.58 4.86
CA LYS A 213 -20.70 -9.33 5.96
C LYS A 213 -21.45 -10.62 6.28
N ALA A 214 -21.59 -10.97 7.55
CA ALA A 214 -22.15 -12.27 7.98
C ALA A 214 -23.53 -12.59 7.35
N ASP A 215 -24.37 -11.59 7.17
CA ASP A 215 -25.77 -11.75 6.74
C ASP A 215 -25.99 -11.53 5.23
N LEU A 216 -24.97 -11.09 4.49
CA LEU A 216 -25.08 -10.79 3.05
C LEU A 216 -24.13 -11.68 2.24
N MET A 217 -24.59 -12.11 1.06
CA MET A 217 -23.76 -12.81 0.07
C MET A 217 -23.07 -11.82 -0.87
N GLU A 218 -22.72 -10.66 -0.33
CA GLU A 218 -21.99 -9.58 -0.98
C GLU A 218 -20.61 -9.52 -0.35
N TYR A 219 -19.59 -9.46 -1.20
CA TYR A 219 -18.22 -9.26 -0.77
C TYR A 219 -17.82 -7.84 -1.13
N ARG A 220 -17.10 -7.18 -0.22
CA ARG A 220 -16.44 -5.92 -0.53
C ARG A 220 -14.98 -6.21 -0.80
N HIS A 221 -14.57 -5.90 -2.01
CA HIS A 221 -13.21 -6.06 -2.49
C HIS A 221 -12.48 -4.73 -2.33
N VAL A 222 -11.41 -4.73 -1.53
CA VAL A 222 -10.57 -3.57 -1.27
C VAL A 222 -9.14 -3.89 -1.67
N ILE A 223 -8.57 -3.06 -2.54
CA ILE A 223 -7.16 -3.15 -2.93
C ILE A 223 -6.41 -1.99 -2.27
N LEU A 224 -5.40 -2.34 -1.47
CA LEU A 224 -4.48 -1.40 -0.85
C LEU A 224 -3.08 -1.55 -1.42
N PHE A 225 -2.36 -0.44 -1.48
CA PHE A 225 -1.03 -0.37 -2.09
C PHE A 225 -0.03 0.28 -1.15
N ARG A 226 1.16 -0.33 -1.05
CA ARG A 226 2.28 0.16 -0.23
C ARG A 226 3.53 0.31 -1.09
N LEU A 227 3.94 1.57 -1.31
CA LEU A 227 5.21 1.92 -1.94
C LEU A 227 6.32 2.07 -0.88
N PHE A 228 6.34 3.21 -0.17
CA PHE A 228 7.37 3.54 0.83
C PHE A 228 6.79 4.32 2.04
N GLY A 229 5.49 4.15 2.31
CA GLY A 229 4.75 4.96 3.28
C GLY A 229 3.53 4.24 3.86
N PRO A 230 2.50 4.98 4.33
CA PRO A 230 1.24 4.39 4.77
C PRO A 230 0.51 3.72 3.60
N LEU A 231 -0.40 2.80 3.91
CA LEU A 231 -1.21 2.11 2.92
C LEU A 231 -2.16 3.08 2.22
N MET A 232 -2.24 2.99 0.89
CA MET A 232 -3.13 3.81 0.06
C MET A 232 -4.26 2.95 -0.50
N LYS A 233 -5.49 3.44 -0.47
CA LYS A 233 -6.65 2.83 -1.14
C LYS A 233 -6.49 3.00 -2.65
N VAL A 234 -6.50 1.89 -3.38
CA VAL A 234 -6.49 1.89 -4.86
C VAL A 234 -7.87 1.55 -5.41
N LYS A 235 -8.60 0.65 -4.74
CA LYS A 235 -9.89 0.17 -5.23
C LYS A 235 -10.82 -0.21 -4.07
N ASN A 236 -12.10 0.10 -4.20
CA ASN A 236 -13.16 -0.38 -3.31
C ASN A 236 -14.39 -0.71 -4.15
N GLU A 237 -14.72 -1.99 -4.27
CA GLU A 237 -15.85 -2.47 -5.08
C GLU A 237 -16.73 -3.43 -4.29
N ILE A 238 -18.03 -3.38 -4.57
CA ILE A 238 -18.98 -4.37 -4.10
C ILE A 238 -19.07 -5.46 -5.17
N VAL A 239 -18.61 -6.66 -4.83
CA VAL A 239 -18.65 -7.85 -5.67
C VAL A 239 -19.85 -8.69 -5.25
N ASP A 240 -20.90 -8.65 -6.07
CA ASP A 240 -22.07 -9.50 -5.90
C ASP A 240 -21.78 -10.91 -6.46
N ILE A 241 -21.72 -11.91 -5.58
CA ILE A 241 -21.49 -13.32 -5.93
C ILE A 241 -22.81 -14.11 -5.87
N THR A 242 -23.96 -13.45 -5.64
CA THR A 242 -25.26 -14.14 -5.48
C THR A 242 -25.66 -14.98 -6.70
N ARG A 243 -25.23 -14.59 -7.90
CA ARG A 243 -25.56 -15.27 -9.16
C ARG A 243 -24.42 -16.10 -9.73
N SER A 244 -23.26 -16.10 -9.09
CA SER A 244 -22.06 -16.79 -9.57
C SER A 244 -22.10 -18.26 -9.19
N ILE A 245 -21.88 -19.13 -10.17
CA ILE A 245 -21.74 -20.58 -9.98
C ILE A 245 -20.26 -20.91 -9.93
N ILE A 246 -19.82 -21.59 -8.87
CA ILE A 246 -18.42 -22.00 -8.70
C ILE A 246 -18.29 -23.43 -9.20
N ASN A 247 -17.48 -23.64 -10.25
CA ASN A 247 -17.21 -24.97 -10.78
C ASN A 247 -15.81 -25.41 -10.33
N ILE A 248 -15.75 -26.43 -9.47
CA ILE A 248 -14.50 -27.04 -9.02
C ILE A 248 -14.21 -28.23 -9.93
N ILE A 249 -13.09 -28.18 -10.65
CA ILE A 249 -12.66 -29.26 -11.54
C ILE A 249 -11.51 -30.01 -10.87
N VAL A 250 -11.75 -31.28 -10.52
CA VAL A 250 -10.75 -32.13 -9.86
C VAL A 250 -10.28 -33.20 -10.84
N PRO A 251 -9.05 -33.08 -11.38
CA PRO A 251 -8.43 -34.17 -12.11
C PRO A 251 -8.00 -35.25 -11.13
N LEU A 252 -8.48 -36.48 -11.33
CA LEU A 252 -8.20 -37.61 -10.46
C LEU A 252 -7.38 -38.66 -11.21
N ALA A 253 -6.20 -38.96 -10.67
CA ALA A 253 -5.32 -40.04 -11.12
C ALA A 253 -4.95 -40.91 -9.92
N GLU A 254 -5.47 -42.13 -9.88
CA GLU A 254 -5.12 -43.23 -8.95
C GLU A 254 -5.29 -42.99 -7.42
N ARG A 255 -5.43 -41.75 -6.95
CA ARG A 255 -5.50 -41.36 -5.52
C ARG A 255 -6.92 -41.38 -4.93
N THR A 256 -7.55 -42.56 -4.92
CA THR A 256 -8.94 -42.70 -4.43
C THR A 256 -9.14 -42.43 -2.94
N GLU A 257 -8.13 -42.63 -2.11
CA GLU A 257 -8.22 -42.42 -0.65
C GLU A 257 -8.23 -40.92 -0.30
N ALA A 258 -7.33 -40.15 -0.91
CA ALA A 258 -7.31 -38.69 -0.79
C ALA A 258 -8.60 -38.07 -1.35
N PHE A 259 -9.12 -38.63 -2.44
CA PHE A 259 -10.40 -38.21 -2.99
C PHE A 259 -11.57 -38.47 -2.04
N ALA A 260 -11.59 -39.61 -1.32
CA ALA A 260 -12.62 -39.86 -0.31
C ALA A 260 -12.59 -38.82 0.82
N GLN A 261 -11.41 -38.46 1.31
CA GLN A 261 -11.25 -37.40 2.32
C GLN A 261 -11.68 -36.03 1.79
N PHE A 262 -11.28 -35.71 0.55
CA PHE A 262 -11.73 -34.49 -0.14
C PHE A 262 -13.26 -34.45 -0.22
N MET A 263 -13.91 -35.54 -0.60
CA MET A 263 -15.37 -35.59 -0.72
C MET A 263 -16.10 -35.41 0.63
N GLN A 264 -15.52 -35.88 1.74
CA GLN A 264 -16.05 -35.61 3.08
C GLN A 264 -15.95 -34.12 3.43
N ASN A 265 -14.78 -33.51 3.21
CA ASN A 265 -14.60 -32.07 3.45
C ASN A 265 -15.48 -31.22 2.52
N PHE A 266 -15.61 -31.63 1.25
CA PHE A 266 -16.48 -30.99 0.27
C PHE A 266 -17.95 -31.06 0.69
N ARG A 267 -18.39 -32.18 1.26
CA ARG A 267 -19.74 -32.31 1.81
C ARG A 267 -19.98 -31.29 2.93
N ASP A 268 -19.08 -31.21 3.90
CA ASP A 268 -19.28 -30.37 5.09
C ASP A 268 -19.12 -28.87 4.79
N VAL A 269 -18.21 -28.51 3.89
CA VAL A 269 -17.92 -27.10 3.55
C VAL A 269 -18.75 -26.60 2.39
N CYS A 270 -18.89 -27.36 1.31
CA CYS A 270 -19.53 -26.88 0.08
C CYS A 270 -21.01 -27.24 0.03
N ILE A 271 -21.39 -28.51 0.21
CA ILE A 271 -22.78 -28.95 0.03
C ILE A 271 -23.72 -28.35 1.11
N HIS A 272 -23.28 -28.34 2.36
CA HIS A 272 -24.10 -27.80 3.46
C HIS A 272 -24.15 -26.27 3.50
N GLN A 273 -23.12 -25.57 3.01
CA GLN A 273 -23.05 -24.10 3.09
C GLN A 273 -23.54 -23.40 1.82
N ASP A 274 -23.21 -23.91 0.63
CA ASP A 274 -23.57 -23.28 -0.64
C ASP A 274 -23.89 -24.28 -1.76
N LYS A 275 -25.18 -24.36 -2.11
CA LYS A 275 -25.70 -25.27 -3.15
C LYS A 275 -25.31 -24.87 -4.59
N ARG A 276 -24.63 -23.75 -4.79
CA ARG A 276 -24.20 -23.26 -6.11
C ARG A 276 -22.80 -23.74 -6.52
N ILE A 277 -22.15 -24.52 -5.65
CA ILE A 277 -20.84 -25.11 -5.94
C ILE A 277 -21.05 -26.43 -6.68
N HIS A 278 -20.57 -26.48 -7.92
CA HIS A 278 -20.61 -27.68 -8.75
C HIS A 278 -19.24 -28.34 -8.76
N LEU A 279 -19.21 -29.65 -8.53
CA LEU A 279 -17.99 -30.44 -8.60
C LEU A 279 -17.98 -31.28 -9.88
N ILE A 280 -16.92 -31.13 -10.67
CA ILE A 280 -16.65 -31.93 -11.86
C ILE A 280 -15.39 -32.75 -11.59
N VAL A 281 -15.53 -34.07 -11.60
CA VAL A 281 -14.40 -34.99 -11.40
C VAL A 281 -13.98 -35.54 -12.76
N VAL A 282 -12.77 -35.20 -13.18
CA VAL A 282 -12.17 -35.70 -14.43
C VAL A 282 -11.25 -36.85 -14.07
N TYR A 283 -11.72 -38.08 -14.28
CA TYR A 283 -10.94 -39.27 -13.95
C TYR A 283 -10.18 -39.81 -15.16
N PHE A 284 -8.91 -40.13 -14.95
CA PHE A 284 -8.05 -40.74 -15.96
C PHE A 284 -7.80 -42.21 -15.61
N GLY A 285 -8.37 -43.13 -16.40
CA GLY A 285 -8.22 -44.59 -16.23
C GLY A 285 -9.58 -45.32 -16.23
N LYS A 286 -9.55 -46.66 -16.31
CA LYS A 286 -10.78 -47.49 -16.21
C LYS A 286 -10.82 -48.36 -14.95
N GLU A 287 -9.66 -48.68 -14.38
CA GLU A 287 -9.53 -49.72 -13.35
C GLU A 287 -10.11 -49.31 -11.99
N VAL A 288 -10.14 -48.01 -11.66
CA VAL A 288 -10.58 -47.52 -10.35
C VAL A 288 -11.86 -46.66 -10.43
N LEU A 289 -12.48 -46.56 -11.61
CA LEU A 289 -13.69 -45.77 -11.86
C LEU A 289 -14.87 -46.22 -11.00
N SER A 290 -15.03 -47.53 -10.78
CA SER A 290 -16.10 -48.10 -9.96
C SER A 290 -16.01 -47.65 -8.50
N LYS A 291 -14.80 -47.57 -7.94
CA LYS A 291 -14.55 -47.10 -6.57
C LYS A 291 -14.83 -45.60 -6.45
N VAL A 292 -14.42 -44.81 -7.44
CA VAL A 292 -14.69 -43.35 -7.48
C VAL A 292 -16.19 -43.08 -7.58
N LYS A 293 -16.90 -43.85 -8.42
CA LYS A 293 -18.36 -43.78 -8.54
C LYS A 293 -19.06 -44.14 -7.23
N SER A 294 -18.61 -45.20 -6.55
CA SER A 294 -19.12 -45.56 -5.22
C SER A 294 -18.90 -44.45 -4.18
N ILE A 295 -17.74 -43.80 -4.17
CA ILE A 295 -17.46 -42.67 -3.27
C ILE A 295 -18.38 -41.50 -3.58
N LEU A 296 -18.53 -41.14 -4.86
CA LEU A 296 -19.44 -40.09 -5.29
C LEU A 296 -20.87 -40.39 -4.85
N GLU A 297 -21.40 -41.59 -5.17
CA GLU A 297 -22.75 -42.03 -4.81
C GLU A 297 -23.00 -41.99 -3.30
N SER A 298 -22.00 -42.37 -2.48
CA SER A 298 -22.12 -42.30 -1.02
C SER A 298 -22.32 -40.88 -0.47
N VAL A 299 -21.87 -39.87 -1.23
CA VAL A 299 -21.98 -38.44 -0.88
C VAL A 299 -23.14 -37.75 -1.61
N THR A 300 -23.59 -38.29 -2.76
CA THR A 300 -24.56 -37.69 -3.69
C THR A 300 -25.96 -38.31 -3.65
N SER A 301 -26.35 -39.03 -2.60
CA SER A 301 -27.73 -39.50 -2.39
C SER A 301 -28.82 -38.41 -2.55
N GLU A 302 -28.43 -37.13 -2.64
CA GLU A 302 -29.30 -35.95 -2.78
C GLU A 302 -29.00 -35.04 -4.00
N LEU A 303 -28.06 -35.36 -4.93
CA LEU A 303 -27.74 -34.47 -6.07
C LEU A 303 -27.55 -35.20 -7.42
N VAL A 304 -27.98 -34.54 -8.51
CA VAL A 304 -27.99 -35.06 -9.88
C VAL A 304 -26.56 -35.18 -10.42
N TYR A 305 -26.15 -36.40 -10.75
CA TYR A 305 -24.83 -36.74 -11.31
C TYR A 305 -24.87 -36.82 -12.84
N PHE A 306 -23.89 -36.22 -13.52
CA PHE A 306 -23.68 -36.36 -14.97
C PHE A 306 -22.30 -36.98 -15.23
N SER A 307 -22.27 -38.24 -15.70
CA SER A 307 -21.05 -38.87 -16.20
C SER A 307 -20.87 -38.59 -17.68
N TYR A 308 -19.74 -37.99 -18.04
CA TYR A 308 -19.25 -37.96 -19.41
C TYR A 308 -18.01 -38.85 -19.51
N SER A 309 -18.06 -39.80 -20.44
CA SER A 309 -16.96 -40.70 -20.77
C SER A 309 -16.52 -40.40 -22.20
N PHE A 310 -15.24 -40.06 -22.38
CA PHE A 310 -14.59 -39.90 -23.68
C PHE A 310 -13.77 -41.16 -24.01
#